data_AF-A0A367Q6C3-F1
#
_entry.id   AF-A0A367Q6C3-F1
#
_cell.length_a   1.000
_cell.length_b   1.000
_cell.length_c   1.000
_cell.angle_alpha   90.00
_cell.angle_beta   90.00
_cell.angle_gamma   90.00
#
_symmetry.space_group_name_H-M   'P 1'
#
loop_
_entity.id
_entity.type
_entity.pdbx_description
1 polymer ?
#
loop_
_entity_poly.entity_id
_entity_poly.type
_entity_poly.pdbx_seq_one_letter_code
_entity_poly.pdbx_strand_id
1 'polypeptide(L)'
;MNIGIIEPYSNGFLDVVPEGEDSDYWQIAAIHINGQAYCPTPQLYRSEKVALAKATQIYDWIAEHEPQISNGACYCSELNLILWQQPKVS
;
A
#
# COMPACT_ATOMS: atom_id res chain seq x y z
N MET A 1 -11.45 15.91 -10.08
CA MET A 1 -11.46 14.95 -8.95
C MET A 1 -11.23 13.54 -9.48
N ASN A 2 -9.97 13.13 -9.61
CA ASN A 2 -9.66 11.71 -9.82
C ASN A 2 -9.94 10.99 -8.50
N ILE A 3 -10.98 10.16 -8.49
CA ILE A 3 -11.39 9.41 -7.30
C ILE A 3 -10.37 8.29 -7.14
N GLY A 4 -9.68 8.24 -5.99
CA GLY A 4 -8.80 7.13 -5.65
C GLY A 4 -9.56 5.79 -5.68
N ILE A 5 -8.82 4.70 -5.82
CA ILE A 5 -9.36 3.35 -5.89
C ILE A 5 -9.17 2.64 -4.58
N ILE A 6 -10.28 2.13 -4.06
CA ILE A 6 -10.33 1.20 -2.94
C ILE A 6 -10.68 -0.17 -3.53
N GLU A 7 -9.65 -0.98 -3.80
CA GLU A 7 -9.83 -2.31 -4.39
C GLU A 7 -9.91 -3.35 -3.27
N PRO A 8 -11.03 -4.09 -3.12
CA PRO A 8 -11.14 -5.14 -2.11
C PRO A 8 -10.15 -6.27 -2.40
N TYR A 9 -9.47 -6.77 -1.36
CA TYR A 9 -8.48 -7.84 -1.52
C TYR A 9 -8.44 -8.78 -0.31
N SER A 10 -8.93 -10.00 -0.50
CA SER A 10 -8.98 -11.08 0.50
C SER A 10 -9.47 -10.62 1.88
N ASN A 11 -8.56 -10.32 2.82
CA ASN A 11 -8.87 -9.90 4.21
C ASN A 11 -8.67 -8.39 4.44
N GLY A 12 -8.81 -7.61 3.37
CA GLY A 12 -8.36 -6.23 3.33
C GLY A 12 -8.77 -5.48 2.08
N PHE A 13 -8.08 -4.37 1.82
CA PHE A 13 -8.22 -3.60 0.60
C PHE A 13 -6.95 -2.80 0.29
N LEU A 14 -6.77 -2.47 -0.98
CA LEU A 14 -5.69 -1.66 -1.50
C LEU A 14 -6.22 -0.24 -1.72
N ASP A 15 -5.55 0.76 -1.16
CA ASP A 15 -5.87 2.18 -1.36
C ASP A 15 -4.81 2.82 -2.28
N VAL A 16 -5.21 3.11 -3.51
CA VAL A 16 -4.35 3.67 -4.56
C VAL A 16 -4.97 4.96 -5.06
N VAL A 17 -4.21 6.05 -5.01
CA VAL A 17 -4.70 7.38 -5.37
C VAL A 17 -3.88 7.98 -6.52
N PRO A 18 -4.47 8.84 -7.36
CA PRO A 18 -3.70 9.71 -8.25
C PRO A 18 -2.76 10.59 -7.42
N GLU A 19 -1.61 10.97 -7.97
CA GLU A 19 -0.70 11.93 -7.33
C GLU A 19 -1.29 13.36 -7.33
N GLY A 20 -2.13 13.68 -8.33
CA GLY A 20 -2.79 14.98 -8.46
C GLY A 20 -3.95 14.95 -9.45
N GLU A 21 -4.70 16.05 -9.52
CA GLU A 21 -5.97 16.13 -10.27
C GLU A 21 -5.81 15.95 -11.78
N ASP A 22 -4.62 16.23 -12.31
CA ASP A 22 -4.22 16.07 -13.72
C ASP A 22 -2.95 15.22 -13.90
N SER A 23 -2.58 14.43 -12.88
CA SER A 23 -1.36 13.62 -12.91
C SER A 23 -1.62 12.26 -13.56
N ASP A 24 -0.78 11.89 -14.53
CA ASP A 24 -0.74 10.51 -15.05
C ASP A 24 -0.10 9.52 -14.05
N TYR A 25 0.41 10.03 -12.93
CA TYR A 25 1.05 9.24 -11.90
C TYR A 25 0.10 8.87 -10.76
N TRP A 26 0.34 7.68 -10.22
CA TRP A 26 -0.44 7.06 -9.16
C TRP A 26 0.48 6.66 -8.03
N GLN A 27 -0.05 6.61 -6.82
CA GLN A 27 0.67 6.24 -5.60
C GLN A 27 -0.18 5.30 -4.76
N ILE A 28 0.49 4.47 -3.96
CA ILE A 28 -0.17 3.58 -3.01
C ILE A 28 -0.26 4.34 -1.70
N ALA A 29 -1.47 4.73 -1.30
CA ALA A 29 -1.71 5.47 -0.07
C ALA A 29 -1.55 4.56 1.14
N ALA A 30 -2.20 3.39 1.10
CA ALA A 30 -2.12 2.39 2.15
C ALA A 30 -2.56 1.01 1.64
N ILE A 31 -2.12 -0.02 2.36
CA ILE A 31 -2.61 -1.39 2.22
C ILE A 31 -3.23 -1.76 3.55
N HIS A 32 -4.51 -2.11 3.53
CA HIS A 32 -5.26 -2.42 4.74
C HIS A 32 -5.44 -3.92 4.88
N ILE A 33 -4.99 -4.50 5.99
CA ILE A 33 -5.08 -5.95 6.26
C ILE A 33 -5.48 -6.12 7.72
N ASN A 34 -6.50 -6.94 7.99
CA ASN A 34 -6.95 -7.27 9.36
C ASN A 34 -7.23 -6.02 10.24
N GLY A 35 -7.67 -4.92 9.64
CA GLY A 35 -7.95 -3.65 10.33
C GLY A 35 -6.71 -2.81 10.69
N GLN A 36 -5.53 -3.20 10.22
CA GLN A 36 -4.30 -2.40 10.28
C GLN A 36 -4.04 -1.74 8.92
N ALA A 37 -3.31 -0.62 8.92
CA ALA A 37 -2.88 0.06 7.71
C ALA A 37 -1.36 -0.01 7.57
N TYR A 38 -0.89 -0.37 6.38
CA TYR A 38 0.52 -0.42 6.02
C TYR A 38 0.77 0.58 4.92
N CYS A 39 1.54 1.62 5.22
CA CYS A 39 1.88 2.68 4.30
C CYS A 39 3.27 2.41 3.72
N PRO A 40 3.43 2.13 2.43
CA PRO A 40 4.76 2.01 1.82
C PRO A 40 5.42 3.39 1.65
N THR A 41 6.74 3.39 1.45
CA THR A 41 7.50 4.57 1.00
C THR A 41 6.81 5.18 -0.22
N PRO A 42 6.46 6.48 -0.20
CA PRO A 42 5.82 7.13 -1.33
C PRO A 42 6.62 6.91 -2.61
N GLN A 43 5.96 6.33 -3.61
CA GLN A 43 6.50 6.09 -4.94
C GLN A 43 5.44 6.41 -5.98
N LEU A 44 5.89 6.91 -7.12
CA LEU A 44 5.04 7.25 -8.26
C LEU A 44 5.09 6.15 -9.31
N TYR A 45 3.90 5.68 -9.70
CA TYR A 45 3.68 4.69 -10.72
C TYR A 45 3.04 5.34 -11.93
N ARG A 46 3.45 4.95 -13.14
CA ARG A 46 3.02 5.57 -14.40
C ARG A 46 1.56 5.30 -14.80
N SER A 47 0.85 4.48 -14.04
CA SER A 47 -0.56 4.19 -14.27
C SER A 47 -1.17 3.51 -13.05
N GLU A 48 -2.49 3.62 -12.94
CA GLU A 48 -3.33 2.91 -11.98
C GLU A 48 -3.02 1.41 -11.93
N LYS A 49 -3.02 0.76 -13.10
CA LYS A 49 -2.80 -0.69 -13.21
C LYS A 49 -1.44 -1.11 -12.65
N VAL A 50 -0.40 -0.31 -12.88
CA VAL A 50 0.94 -0.58 -12.35
C VAL A 50 0.97 -0.38 -10.84
N ALA A 51 0.32 0.67 -10.33
CA ALA A 51 0.20 0.92 -8.90
C ALA A 51 -0.57 -0.20 -8.19
N LEU A 52 -1.69 -0.65 -8.74
CA LEU A 52 -2.48 -1.77 -8.22
C LEU A 52 -1.68 -3.08 -8.21
N ALA A 53 -1.02 -3.42 -9.31
CA ALA A 53 -0.19 -4.62 -9.36
C ALA A 53 0.94 -4.58 -8.31
N LYS A 54 1.52 -3.39 -8.08
CA LYS A 54 2.53 -3.22 -7.03
C LYS A 54 1.94 -3.28 -5.63
N ALA A 55 0.75 -2.72 -5.40
CA ALA A 55 0.03 -2.82 -4.13
C ALA A 55 -0.31 -4.28 -3.80
N THR A 56 -0.72 -5.07 -4.79
CA THR A 56 -0.93 -6.52 -4.64
C THR A 56 0.35 -7.24 -4.21
N GLN A 57 1.49 -6.97 -4.88
CA GLN A 57 2.78 -7.57 -4.47
C GLN A 57 3.16 -7.24 -3.02
N ILE A 58 2.92 -6.00 -2.60
CA ILE A 58 3.19 -5.59 -1.23
C ILE A 58 2.21 -6.28 -0.27
N TYR A 59 0.93 -6.37 -0.61
CA TYR A 59 -0.07 -7.11 0.20
C TYR A 59 0.38 -8.55 0.42
N ASP A 60 0.70 -9.27 -0.67
CA ASP A 60 1.06 -10.68 -0.60
C ASP A 60 2.30 -10.87 0.28
N TRP A 61 3.29 -9.99 0.13
CA TRP A 61 4.48 -9.99 0.99
C TRP A 61 4.14 -9.74 2.47
N ILE A 62 3.29 -8.73 2.77
CA ILE A 62 2.84 -8.46 4.15
C ILE A 62 2.12 -9.68 4.73
N ALA A 63 1.23 -10.31 3.97
CA ALA A 63 0.46 -11.46 4.44
C ALA A 63 1.37 -12.66 4.80
N GLU A 64 2.47 -12.85 4.08
CA GLU A 64 3.46 -13.89 4.36
C GLU A 64 4.41 -13.53 5.52
N HIS A 65 4.64 -12.23 5.75
CA HIS A 65 5.67 -11.72 6.67
C HIS A 65 5.10 -10.91 7.86
N GLU A 66 3.78 -10.94 8.09
CA GLU A 66 3.08 -10.17 9.12
C GLU A 66 3.76 -10.24 10.51
N PRO A 67 4.23 -11.40 11.01
CA PRO A 67 4.89 -11.48 12.32
C PRO A 67 6.21 -10.69 12.42
N GLN A 68 6.85 -10.40 11.29
CA GLN A 68 8.12 -9.68 11.21
C GLN A 68 7.90 -8.16 11.22
N ILE A 69 6.70 -7.70 10.86
CA ILE A 69 6.31 -6.30 10.85
C ILE A 69 5.76 -5.96 12.25
N SER A 70 6.66 -5.85 13.21
CA SER A 70 6.32 -5.44 14.58
C SER A 70 6.78 -4.02 14.86
N ASN A 71 5.84 -3.16 15.25
CA ASN A 71 6.06 -1.83 15.85
C ASN A 71 6.76 -0.80 14.95
N GLY A 72 6.06 -0.36 13.90
CA GLY A 72 6.32 0.94 13.29
C GLY A 72 6.82 0.84 11.87
N ALA A 73 8.11 0.55 11.64
CA ALA A 73 8.69 0.53 10.30
C ALA A 73 9.41 -0.80 10.01
N CYS A 74 9.12 -1.41 8.86
CA CYS A 74 9.80 -2.59 8.36
C CYS A 74 10.43 -2.28 7.01
N TYR A 75 11.74 -2.54 6.85
CA TYR A 75 12.38 -2.46 5.55
C TYR A 75 12.21 -3.79 4.81
N CYS A 76 11.52 -3.75 3.67
CA CYS A 76 11.36 -4.88 2.77
C CYS A 76 12.47 -4.80 1.70
N SER A 77 13.51 -5.63 1.84
CA SER A 77 14.62 -5.66 0.88
C SER A 77 14.21 -6.16 -0.50
N GLU A 78 13.25 -7.09 -0.57
CA GLU A 78 12.77 -7.67 -1.83
C GLU A 78 12.05 -6.63 -2.70
N LEU A 79 11.28 -5.74 -2.07
CA LEU A 79 10.53 -4.70 -2.74
C LEU A 79 11.25 -3.33 -2.72
N ASN A 80 12.42 -3.26 -2.09
CA ASN A 80 13.25 -2.07 -1.92
C ASN A 80 12.46 -0.86 -1.39
N LEU A 81 11.71 -1.07 -0.31
CA LEU A 81 10.88 -0.03 0.30
C LEU A 81 10.77 -0.21 1.82
N ILE A 82 10.39 0.86 2.51
CA ILE A 82 10.01 0.82 3.93
C ILE A 82 8.48 0.79 4.01
N LEU A 83 7.94 -0.09 4.85
CA LEU A 83 6.54 -0.18 5.22
C LEU A 83 6.36 0.40 6.62
N TRP A 84 5.49 1.39 6.77
CA TRP A 84 5.07 1.89 8.07
C TRP A 84 3.72 1.30 8.44
N GLN A 85 3.70 0.53 9.52
CA GLN A 85 2.49 0.03 10.14
C GLN A 85 1.88 1.14 10.99
N GLN A 86 0.69 1.58 10.62
CA GLN A 86 -0.13 2.45 11.44
C GLN A 86 -1.16 1.59 12.18
N PRO A 87 -1.09 1.54 13.53
CA PRO A 87 -2.11 0.86 14.30
C PRO A 87 -3.44 1.58 14.12
N LYS A 88 -4.53 0.82 14.25
CA LYS A 88 -5.88 1.38 14.28
C LYS A 88 -5.92 2.43 15.40
N VAL A 89 -6.19 3.69 15.04
CA VAL A 89 -6.42 4.74 16.04
C VAL A 89 -7.57 4.24 16.92
N SER A 90 -7.27 4.03 18.20
CA SER A 90 -8.22 3.49 19.19
C SER A 90 -9.21 4.55 19.62
#